data_AF-A0AAV2IXY5-F1
#
_entry.id   AF-A0AAV2IXY5-F1
#
_cell.length_a   1.000
_cell.length_b   1.000
_cell.length_c   1.000
_cell.angle_alpha   90.00
_cell.angle_beta   90.00
_cell.angle_gamma   90.00
#
_symmetry.space_group_name_H-M   'P 1'
#
loop_
_entity.id
_entity.type
_entity.pdbx_description
1 polymer ?
#
loop_
_entity_poly.entity_id
_entity_poly.type
_entity_poly.pdbx_seq_one_letter_code
_entity_poly.pdbx_strand_id
1 'polypeptide(L)'
;MSLARDAPDRCTTHFDAVAQIRGEAFFFKGKYFWRLTREKHLVSLRPAQVHRFWRGLPPNLDSVDAVYERPGDHKIVFFKGLKYWVFKDNIVEEGYPRPISDFGLPTDGVDAAFVWLHNDKTYFFRDNLYWRYDDHLRRMDLGYPKDSSLWKGLPPNLDDAMRWSDGELH
;
A
#
# COMPACT_ATOMS: atom_id res chain seq x y z
N MET A 1 10.26 -3.12 -32.60
CA MET A 1 10.32 -2.61 -31.21
C MET A 1 9.15 -3.18 -30.43
N SER A 2 9.37 -4.26 -29.67
CA SER A 2 8.33 -4.98 -28.91
C SER A 2 8.63 -4.84 -27.42
N LEU A 3 7.97 -3.92 -26.73
CA LEU A 3 7.98 -3.79 -25.26
C LEU A 3 6.62 -4.18 -24.65
N ALA A 4 5.70 -4.73 -25.44
CA ALA A 4 4.31 -4.98 -25.04
C ALA A 4 4.02 -6.43 -24.62
N ARG A 5 4.98 -7.36 -24.67
CA ARG A 5 4.73 -8.79 -24.45
C ARG A 5 4.71 -9.25 -22.98
N ASP A 6 5.08 -8.38 -22.03
CA ASP A 6 5.38 -8.78 -20.64
C ASP A 6 4.59 -7.99 -19.57
N ALA A 7 3.62 -7.16 -20.00
CA ALA A 7 2.78 -6.41 -19.06
C ALA A 7 1.54 -7.24 -18.70
N PRO A 8 1.16 -7.33 -17.41
CA PRO A 8 -0.02 -8.07 -16.99
C PRO A 8 -1.29 -7.42 -17.56
N ASP A 9 -2.29 -8.25 -17.84
CA ASP A 9 -3.62 -7.79 -18.22
C ASP A 9 -4.40 -7.40 -16.95
N ARG A 10 -4.72 -6.11 -16.83
CA ARG A 10 -5.48 -5.55 -15.70
C ARG A 10 -6.88 -6.14 -15.52
N CYS A 11 -7.47 -6.74 -16.56
CA CYS A 11 -8.83 -7.29 -16.51
C CYS A 11 -8.85 -8.71 -15.93
N THR A 12 -7.71 -9.40 -15.92
CA THR A 12 -7.63 -10.80 -15.52
C THR A 12 -6.59 -11.06 -14.43
N THR A 13 -5.78 -10.07 -14.08
CA THR A 13 -4.80 -10.16 -12.99
C THR A 13 -5.43 -9.88 -11.63
N HIS A 14 -4.88 -10.51 -10.59
CA HIS A 14 -4.96 -9.99 -9.22
C HIS A 14 -3.92 -8.88 -9.03
N PHE A 15 -4.13 -7.98 -8.09
CA PHE A 15 -3.19 -6.92 -7.71
C PHE A 15 -2.41 -7.33 -6.46
N ASP A 16 -1.18 -6.83 -6.34
CA ASP A 16 -0.35 -7.08 -5.16
C ASP A 16 -0.60 -6.03 -4.08
N ALA A 17 -0.98 -4.82 -4.48
CA ALA A 17 -1.44 -3.77 -3.58
C ALA A 17 -2.33 -2.78 -4.33
N VAL A 18 -3.23 -2.11 -3.60
CA VAL A 18 -4.05 -0.99 -4.04
C VAL A 18 -3.99 0.12 -2.99
N ALA A 19 -3.73 1.35 -3.43
CA ALA A 19 -3.59 2.48 -2.52
C ALA A 19 -4.27 3.73 -3.05
N GLN A 20 -4.93 4.45 -2.15
CA GLN A 20 -5.39 5.81 -2.41
C GLN A 20 -4.25 6.79 -2.13
N ILE A 21 -3.79 7.51 -3.16
CA ILE A 21 -2.69 8.47 -3.07
C ILE A 21 -3.14 9.78 -3.73
N ARG A 22 -3.24 10.85 -2.94
CA ARG A 22 -3.62 12.21 -3.36
C ARG A 22 -4.98 12.27 -4.08
N GLY A 23 -5.84 11.30 -3.79
CA GLY A 23 -7.15 11.17 -4.42
C GLY A 23 -7.17 10.34 -5.70
N GLU A 24 -6.04 9.89 -6.22
CA GLU A 24 -6.04 8.84 -7.25
C GLU A 24 -5.89 7.48 -6.58
N ALA A 25 -6.48 6.44 -7.17
CA ALA A 25 -6.21 5.07 -6.74
C ALA A 25 -5.15 4.44 -7.63
N PHE A 26 -4.19 3.79 -6.99
CA PHE A 26 -3.08 3.11 -7.62
C PHE A 26 -3.24 1.61 -7.45
N PHE A 27 -3.15 0.87 -8.55
CA PHE A 27 -3.26 -0.59 -8.56
C PHE A 27 -1.90 -1.16 -8.98
N PHE A 28 -1.19 -1.79 -8.05
CA PHE A 28 0.16 -2.31 -8.23
C PHE A 28 0.11 -3.78 -8.64
N LYS A 29 0.87 -4.13 -9.68
CA LYS A 29 1.10 -5.52 -10.09
C LYS A 29 2.50 -5.71 -10.60
N GLY A 30 3.25 -6.50 -9.86
CA GLY A 30 4.67 -6.71 -9.98
C GLY A 30 5.46 -5.42 -10.13
N LYS A 31 6.23 -5.31 -11.21
CA LYS A 31 6.98 -4.09 -11.56
C LYS A 31 6.13 -2.97 -12.17
N TYR A 32 4.81 -3.12 -12.23
CA TYR A 32 3.88 -2.23 -12.94
C TYR A 32 2.79 -1.67 -12.02
N PHE A 33 2.17 -0.57 -12.45
CA PHE A 33 0.95 -0.07 -11.83
C PHE A 33 0.05 0.68 -12.82
N TRP A 34 -1.24 0.75 -12.48
CA TRP A 34 -2.22 1.63 -13.11
C TRP A 34 -2.72 2.67 -12.13
N ARG A 35 -3.29 3.76 -12.65
CA ARG A 35 -3.97 4.77 -11.85
C ARG A 35 -5.38 5.02 -12.35
N LEU A 36 -6.29 5.20 -11.41
CA LEU A 36 -7.63 5.70 -11.65
C LEU A 36 -7.76 7.08 -11.00
N THR A 37 -8.43 8.01 -11.70
CA THR A 37 -8.80 9.30 -11.13
C THR A 37 -9.89 9.12 -10.06
N ARG A 38 -10.22 10.19 -9.33
CA ARG A 38 -11.32 10.22 -8.36
C ARG A 38 -12.64 9.77 -8.99
N GLU A 39 -12.86 10.14 -10.25
CA GLU A 39 -14.03 9.82 -11.05
C GLU A 39 -13.99 8.39 -11.63
N LYS A 40 -13.08 7.53 -11.14
CA LYS A 40 -12.92 6.14 -11.56
C LYS A 40 -12.51 5.99 -13.03
N HIS A 41 -11.96 7.04 -13.63
CA HIS A 41 -11.42 6.98 -14.99
C HIS A 41 -9.99 6.50 -14.99
N LEU A 42 -9.70 5.55 -15.86
CA LEU A 42 -8.36 5.05 -16.07
C LEU A 42 -7.47 6.13 -16.71
N VAL A 43 -6.37 6.48 -16.06
CA VAL A 43 -5.43 7.52 -16.54
C VAL A 43 -4.68 7.06 -17.80
N SER A 44 -4.34 5.78 -17.90
CA SER A 44 -3.61 5.22 -19.04
C SER A 44 -3.99 3.77 -19.31
N LEU A 45 -4.14 3.44 -20.60
CA LEU A 45 -4.32 2.06 -21.03
C LEU A 45 -3.08 1.20 -20.78
N ARG A 46 -1.87 1.79 -20.81
CA ARG A 46 -0.63 1.04 -20.54
C ARG A 46 -0.21 1.24 -19.09
N PRO A 47 0.22 0.18 -18.38
CA PRO A 47 0.76 0.36 -17.05
C PRO A 47 2.05 1.19 -17.08
N ALA A 48 2.25 1.98 -16.03
CA ALA A 48 3.53 2.59 -15.74
C ALA A 48 4.42 1.58 -15.01
N GLN A 49 5.74 1.76 -15.08
CA GLN A 49 6.69 0.93 -14.32
C GLN A 49 6.96 1.58 -12.97
N VAL A 50 6.84 0.79 -11.89
CA VAL A 50 6.95 1.24 -10.49
C VAL A 50 8.27 1.98 -10.26
N HIS A 51 9.41 1.33 -10.51
CA HIS A 51 10.74 1.93 -10.29
C HIS A 51 11.07 3.17 -11.15
N ARG A 52 10.37 3.39 -12.29
CA ARG A 52 10.57 4.58 -13.13
C ARG A 52 9.82 5.78 -12.58
N PHE A 53 8.65 5.54 -12.00
CA PHE A 53 7.83 6.58 -11.40
C PHE A 53 8.30 6.88 -9.98
N TRP A 54 8.40 5.85 -9.13
CA TRP A 54 8.84 5.90 -7.74
C TRP A 54 10.36 5.69 -7.65
N ARG A 55 11.10 6.80 -7.66
CA ARG A 55 12.57 6.79 -7.76
C ARG A 55 13.19 6.47 -6.40
N GLY A 56 13.97 5.39 -6.36
CA GLY A 56 14.64 4.90 -5.15
C GLY A 56 14.21 3.50 -4.72
N LEU A 57 13.14 2.95 -5.31
CA LEU A 57 12.84 1.52 -5.18
C LEU A 57 13.90 0.67 -5.90
N PRO A 58 14.15 -0.56 -5.42
CA PRO A 58 15.09 -1.47 -6.07
C PRO A 58 14.75 -1.71 -7.55
N PRO A 59 15.74 -1.72 -8.48
CA PRO A 59 15.47 -1.97 -9.90
C PRO A 59 14.86 -3.35 -10.18
N ASN A 60 15.13 -4.32 -9.30
CA ASN A 60 14.63 -5.69 -9.35
C ASN A 60 13.40 -5.91 -8.47
N LEU A 61 12.70 -4.85 -8.06
CA LEU A 61 11.45 -4.98 -7.31
C LEU A 61 10.43 -5.77 -8.14
N ASP A 62 10.01 -6.91 -7.59
CA ASP A 62 9.15 -7.87 -8.26
C ASP A 62 7.68 -7.70 -7.89
N SER A 63 7.36 -7.11 -6.73
CA SER A 63 6.04 -6.62 -6.28
C SER A 63 6.19 -5.69 -5.07
N VAL A 64 5.07 -5.17 -4.56
CA VAL A 64 4.95 -4.49 -3.26
C VAL A 64 3.90 -5.23 -2.44
N ASP A 65 4.01 -5.19 -1.12
CA ASP A 65 3.10 -5.91 -0.24
C ASP A 65 1.98 -5.01 0.29
N ALA A 66 2.28 -3.73 0.55
CA ALA A 66 1.27 -2.74 0.91
C ALA A 66 1.77 -1.32 0.60
N VAL A 67 0.84 -0.40 0.32
CA VAL A 67 1.16 1.02 0.10
C VAL A 67 0.08 1.88 0.75
N TYR A 68 0.46 2.91 1.50
CA TYR A 68 -0.50 3.89 2.04
C TYR A 68 0.03 5.32 1.98
N GLU A 69 -0.89 6.29 1.90
CA GLU A 69 -0.56 7.71 2.10
C GLU A 69 -0.67 8.04 3.59
N ARG A 70 0.44 8.47 4.20
CA ARG A 70 0.51 8.73 5.63
C ARG A 70 -0.26 9.99 6.03
N PRO A 71 -1.10 9.92 7.08
CA PRO A 71 -1.80 11.10 7.60
C PRO A 71 -0.85 12.19 8.08
N GLY A 72 -1.26 13.44 7.93
CA GLY A 72 -0.56 14.61 8.45
C GLY A 72 0.54 15.16 7.55
N ASP A 73 1.42 14.31 6.98
CA ASP A 73 2.51 14.78 6.09
C ASP A 73 2.41 14.31 4.64
N HIS A 74 1.39 13.52 4.30
CA HIS A 74 1.07 13.09 2.93
C HIS A 74 2.23 12.37 2.22
N LYS A 75 3.17 11.81 2.99
CA LYS A 75 4.23 10.97 2.43
C LYS A 75 3.66 9.60 2.10
N ILE A 76 4.13 8.99 1.02
CA ILE A 76 3.68 7.66 0.61
C ILE A 76 4.63 6.63 1.20
N VAL A 77 4.08 5.63 1.87
CA VAL A 77 4.83 4.56 2.53
C VAL A 77 4.63 3.26 1.77
N PHE A 78 5.72 2.65 1.33
CA PHE A 78 5.74 1.38 0.62
C PHE A 78 6.31 0.29 1.52
N PHE A 79 5.68 -0.89 1.53
CA PHE A 79 6.16 -2.09 2.22
C PHE A 79 6.55 -3.17 1.22
N LYS A 80 7.68 -3.84 1.49
CA LYS A 80 8.11 -5.05 0.80
C LYS A 80 8.99 -5.90 1.71
N GLY A 81 8.55 -7.12 1.99
CA GLY A 81 9.11 -8.01 2.98
C GLY A 81 9.23 -7.31 4.33
N LEU A 82 10.43 -7.35 4.91
CA LEU A 82 10.71 -6.75 6.22
C LEU A 82 11.20 -5.30 6.14
N LYS A 83 10.99 -4.64 5.01
CA LYS A 83 11.47 -3.28 4.76
C LYS A 83 10.32 -2.36 4.34
N TYR A 84 10.49 -1.08 4.65
CA TYR A 84 9.63 -0.02 4.16
C TYR A 84 10.43 1.16 3.62
N TRP A 85 9.81 1.92 2.72
CA TRP A 85 10.33 3.14 2.11
C TRP A 85 9.32 4.26 2.32
N VAL A 86 9.81 5.47 2.52
CA VAL A 86 8.97 6.67 2.60
C VAL A 86 9.30 7.59 1.45
N PHE A 87 8.29 8.03 0.73
CA PHE A 87 8.40 8.91 -0.43
C PHE A 87 7.82 10.27 -0.13
N LYS A 88 8.56 11.31 -0.54
CA LYS A 88 8.01 12.65 -0.75
C LYS A 88 7.80 12.83 -2.25
N ASP A 89 6.56 13.10 -2.63
CA ASP A 89 6.13 13.05 -4.02
C ASP A 89 6.46 11.68 -4.61
N ASN A 90 7.38 11.58 -5.56
CA ASN A 90 7.81 10.33 -6.17
C ASN A 90 9.29 10.00 -5.94
N ILE A 91 9.93 10.66 -4.97
CA ILE A 91 11.34 10.47 -4.60
C ILE A 91 11.42 9.87 -3.20
N VAL A 92 12.21 8.82 -3.05
CA VAL A 92 12.47 8.24 -1.72
C VAL A 92 13.20 9.24 -0.83
N GLU A 93 12.79 9.34 0.42
CA GLU A 93 13.49 10.14 1.42
C GLU A 93 14.83 9.48 1.80
N GLU A 94 15.76 10.29 2.31
CA GLU A 94 17.06 9.80 2.78
C GLU A 94 16.91 8.82 3.96
N GLY A 95 17.78 7.82 4.01
CA GLY A 95 17.81 6.82 5.09
C GLY A 95 16.87 5.63 4.91
N TYR A 96 16.17 5.53 3.78
CA TYR A 96 15.33 4.39 3.43
C TYR A 96 16.03 3.44 2.43
N PRO A 97 15.73 2.12 2.45
CA PRO A 97 14.72 1.47 3.29
C PRO A 97 15.10 1.32 4.77
N ARG A 98 14.08 1.19 5.60
CA ARG A 98 14.16 0.91 7.04
C ARG A 98 13.40 -0.36 7.41
N PRO A 99 13.68 -1.00 8.56
CA PRO A 99 13.01 -2.23 8.96
C PRO A 99 11.58 -1.97 9.47
N ILE A 100 10.62 -2.83 9.12
CA ILE A 100 9.22 -2.69 9.56
C ILE A 100 9.04 -2.79 11.08
N SER A 101 10.04 -3.31 11.80
CA SER A 101 10.09 -3.29 13.26
C SER A 101 10.06 -1.88 13.85
N ASP A 102 10.40 -0.84 13.06
CA ASP A 102 10.23 0.56 13.48
C ASP A 102 8.76 0.92 13.77
N PHE A 103 7.80 0.20 13.18
CA PHE A 103 6.38 0.32 13.49
C PHE A 103 5.94 -0.57 14.66
N GLY A 104 6.76 -1.53 15.10
CA GLY A 104 6.33 -2.61 15.99
C GLY A 104 5.52 -3.72 15.31
N LEU A 105 5.69 -3.86 13.98
CA LEU A 105 5.08 -4.91 13.16
C LEU A 105 5.81 -6.26 13.29
N PRO A 106 5.16 -7.39 12.94
CA PRO A 106 5.75 -8.72 13.07
C PRO A 106 6.91 -8.94 12.06
N THR A 107 7.73 -9.97 12.31
CA THR A 107 8.96 -10.22 11.53
C THR A 107 8.73 -11.00 10.24
N ASP A 108 7.49 -11.13 9.79
CA ASP A 108 7.08 -11.89 8.60
C ASP A 108 6.33 -11.05 7.56
N GLY A 109 6.15 -9.74 7.79
CA GLY A 109 5.64 -8.79 6.81
C GLY A 109 4.25 -8.24 7.15
N VAL A 110 3.60 -7.69 6.13
CA VAL A 110 2.22 -7.22 6.16
C VAL A 110 1.53 -7.64 4.87
N ASP A 111 0.25 -7.93 4.94
CA ASP A 111 -0.57 -8.28 3.77
C ASP A 111 -1.30 -7.05 3.22
N ALA A 112 -1.70 -6.12 4.09
CA ALA A 112 -2.42 -4.92 3.70
C ALA A 112 -2.12 -3.74 4.64
N ALA A 113 -2.22 -2.51 4.14
CA ALA A 113 -2.13 -1.32 4.96
C ALA A 113 -3.03 -0.19 4.44
N PHE A 114 -3.84 0.41 5.32
CA PHE A 114 -4.66 1.55 4.93
C PHE A 114 -4.94 2.51 6.08
N VAL A 115 -5.32 3.75 5.74
CA VAL A 115 -5.72 4.78 6.71
C VAL A 115 -7.23 4.78 6.89
N TRP A 116 -7.69 4.69 8.13
CA TRP A 116 -9.10 4.83 8.48
C TRP A 116 -9.43 6.30 8.83
N LEU A 117 -10.07 7.03 7.90
CA LEU A 117 -10.30 8.49 8.06
C LEU A 117 -11.21 8.86 9.24
N HIS A 118 -11.96 7.93 9.86
CA HIS A 118 -12.75 8.31 11.04
C HIS A 118 -11.89 8.56 12.28
N ASN A 119 -10.64 8.10 12.30
CA ASN A 119 -9.75 8.28 13.44
C ASN A 119 -8.28 8.58 13.05
N ASP A 120 -8.01 8.77 11.76
CA ASP A 120 -6.68 9.01 11.18
C ASP A 120 -5.61 8.02 11.65
N LYS A 121 -6.02 6.77 11.94
CA LYS A 121 -5.09 5.68 12.25
C LYS A 121 -4.78 4.88 11.01
N THR A 122 -3.55 4.40 10.92
CA THR A 122 -3.15 3.40 9.94
C THR A 122 -3.40 2.01 10.51
N TYR A 123 -4.04 1.16 9.72
CA TYR A 123 -4.32 -0.21 10.05
C TYR A 123 -3.45 -1.10 9.17
N PHE A 124 -2.76 -2.05 9.82
CA PHE A 124 -1.95 -3.06 9.14
C PHE A 124 -2.58 -4.42 9.38
N PHE A 125 -2.59 -5.28 8.36
CA PHE A 125 -3.10 -6.64 8.46
C PHE A 125 -1.99 -7.64 8.18
N ARG A 126 -2.03 -8.75 8.91
CA ARG A 126 -1.19 -9.92 8.66
C ARG A 126 -1.92 -11.15 9.16
N ASP A 127 -2.19 -12.09 8.27
CA ASP A 127 -3.02 -13.27 8.53
C ASP A 127 -4.35 -12.87 9.21
N ASN A 128 -4.68 -13.50 10.34
CA ASN A 128 -5.89 -13.24 11.12
C ASN A 128 -5.73 -12.11 12.15
N LEU A 129 -4.69 -11.29 12.02
CA LEU A 129 -4.38 -10.23 12.96
C LEU A 129 -4.36 -8.87 12.28
N TYR A 130 -4.72 -7.84 13.04
CA TYR A 130 -4.55 -6.48 12.61
C TYR A 130 -3.97 -5.60 13.72
N TRP A 131 -3.19 -4.62 13.32
CA TRP A 131 -2.56 -3.61 14.15
C TRP A 131 -3.18 -2.25 13.86
N ARG A 132 -3.20 -1.38 14.86
CA ARG A 132 -3.60 0.02 14.69
C ARG A 132 -2.47 0.92 15.15
N TYR A 133 -1.96 1.71 14.21
CA TYR A 133 -0.81 2.57 14.38
C TYR A 133 -1.24 4.04 14.37
N ASP A 134 -0.65 4.80 15.28
CA ASP A 134 -0.79 6.25 15.35
C ASP A 134 0.40 6.90 14.65
N ASP A 135 0.21 7.40 13.43
CA ASP A 135 1.28 8.06 12.67
C ASP A 135 1.75 9.38 13.30
N HIS A 136 0.90 10.05 14.09
CA HIS A 136 1.27 11.29 14.78
C HIS A 136 2.17 11.01 15.99
N LEU A 137 1.83 10.00 16.78
CA LEU A 137 2.63 9.56 17.94
C LEU A 137 3.75 8.58 17.56
N ARG A 138 3.75 8.09 16.32
CA ARG A 138 4.66 7.09 15.77
C ARG A 138 4.77 5.82 16.62
N ARG A 139 3.62 5.26 17.01
CA ARG A 139 3.57 4.03 17.82
C ARG A 139 2.29 3.24 17.59
N MET A 140 2.34 1.94 17.87
CA MET A 140 1.14 1.11 17.98
C MET A 140 0.28 1.55 19.15
N ASP A 141 -1.04 1.52 18.95
CA ASP A 141 -1.99 1.68 20.04
C ASP A 141 -1.90 0.49 21.01
N LEU A 142 -2.16 0.76 22.30
CA LEU A 142 -2.17 -0.27 23.33
C LEU A 142 -3.27 -1.31 23.06
N GLY A 143 -2.97 -2.58 23.33
CA GLY A 143 -3.91 -3.69 23.15
C GLY A 143 -4.05 -4.18 21.70
N TYR A 144 -3.09 -3.84 20.84
CA TYR A 144 -2.90 -4.43 19.51
C TYR A 144 -1.67 -5.37 19.49
N PRO A 145 -1.65 -6.40 18.63
CA PRO A 145 -2.66 -6.74 17.61
C PRO A 145 -3.98 -7.26 18.17
N LYS A 146 -5.00 -7.27 17.32
CA LYS A 146 -6.31 -7.87 17.57
C LYS A 146 -6.69 -8.81 16.43
N ASP A 147 -7.65 -9.69 16.71
CA ASP A 147 -8.18 -10.63 15.72
C ASP A 147 -8.98 -9.90 14.63
N SER A 148 -8.68 -10.19 13.35
CA SER A 148 -9.31 -9.55 12.20
C SER A 148 -10.75 -10.00 11.96
N SER A 149 -11.22 -11.09 12.59
CA SER A 149 -12.63 -11.52 12.53
C SER A 149 -13.63 -10.50 13.10
N LEU A 150 -13.15 -9.51 13.85
CA LEU A 150 -13.94 -8.36 14.29
C LEU A 150 -14.41 -7.50 13.11
N TRP A 151 -13.73 -7.58 11.98
CA TRP A 151 -14.07 -6.89 10.74
C TRP A 151 -15.04 -7.75 9.93
N LYS A 152 -16.32 -7.36 9.96
CA LYS A 152 -17.36 -8.08 9.20
C LYS A 152 -17.12 -7.89 7.70
N GLY A 153 -17.07 -9.01 6.98
CA GLY A 153 -17.00 -9.02 5.52
C GLY A 153 -15.58 -9.13 4.95
N LEU A 154 -14.53 -9.19 5.78
CA LEU A 154 -13.19 -9.49 5.27
C LEU A 154 -13.09 -10.95 4.81
N PRO A 155 -12.43 -11.22 3.68
CA PRO A 155 -12.05 -12.57 3.31
C PRO A 155 -11.01 -13.14 4.30
N PRO A 156 -10.91 -14.48 4.43
CA PRO A 156 -9.94 -15.10 5.33
C PRO A 156 -8.48 -14.84 4.95
N ASN A 157 -8.20 -14.57 3.67
CA ASN A 157 -6.90 -14.10 3.19
C ASN A 157 -7.13 -12.73 2.54
N LEU A 158 -6.66 -11.67 3.20
CA LEU A 158 -6.75 -10.31 2.69
C LEU A 158 -5.54 -10.05 1.80
N ASP A 159 -5.79 -9.71 0.52
CA ASP A 159 -4.71 -9.40 -0.42
C ASP A 159 -4.27 -7.93 -0.33
N ASP A 160 -5.23 -7.02 -0.18
CA ASP A 160 -5.01 -5.63 0.24
C ASP A 160 -6.35 -5.02 0.70
N ALA A 161 -6.31 -3.81 1.26
CA ALA A 161 -7.48 -3.00 1.56
C ALA A 161 -7.17 -1.54 1.27
N MET A 162 -8.12 -0.82 0.68
CA MET A 162 -8.03 0.63 0.50
C MET A 162 -9.36 1.31 0.76
N ARG A 163 -9.30 2.57 1.19
CA ARG A 163 -10.48 3.42 1.21
C ARG A 163 -10.58 4.20 -0.09
N TRP A 164 -11.73 4.14 -0.76
CA TRP A 164 -11.99 4.96 -1.94
C TRP A 164 -12.45 6.38 -1.56
N SER A 165 -12.46 7.29 -2.56
CA SER A 165 -12.86 8.69 -2.36
C SER A 165 -14.32 8.89 -1.95
N ASP A 166 -15.19 7.90 -2.10
CA ASP A 166 -16.58 7.90 -1.62
C ASP A 166 -16.69 7.62 -0.12
N GLY A 167 -15.60 7.16 0.48
CA GLY A 167 -15.48 6.93 1.90
C GLY A 167 -15.67 5.49 2.34
N GLU A 168 -15.96 4.59 1.41
CA GLU A 168 -16.09 3.15 1.66
C GLU A 168 -14.73 2.45 1.67
N LEU A 169 -14.63 1.37 2.45
CA LEU A 169 -13.49 0.47 2.46
C LEU A 169 -13.72 -0.61 1.38
N HIS A 170 -12.72 -0.84 0.54
CA HIS A 170 -12.70 -1.81 -0.54
C HIS A 170 -11.52 -2.77 -0.38
#